data_AF-K1TS69-F1
#
_entry.id   AF-K1TS69-F1
#
_cell.length_a   1.000
_cell.length_b   1.000
_cell.length_c   1.000
_cell.angle_alpha   90.00
_cell.angle_beta   90.00
_cell.angle_gamma   90.00
#
_symmetry.space_group_name_H-M   'P 1'
#
loop_
_entity.id
_entity.type
_entity.pdbx_description
1 polymer ?
#
loop_
_entity_poly.entity_id
_entity_poly.type
_entity_poly.pdbx_seq_one_letter_code
_entity_poly.pdbx_strand_id
1 'polypeptide(L)'
;NYLDCGLYLEVFFPEHNVRYIAVNDGVDTLNKSAMDITPFRNILNEMYSADVSVKIKSAYRARFQQGKFMGTTAPYGYVKDPADHNHLLIDDKVAHV
;
A
#
# COMPACT_ATOMS: atom_id res chain seq x y z
N ASN A 1 -10.24 -1.57 -7.21
CA ASN A 1 -11.41 -2.07 -7.94
C ASN A 1 -12.45 -0.96 -8.06
N TYR A 2 -12.18 -0.06 -8.98
CA TYR A 2 -13.02 1.09 -9.28
C TYR A 2 -14.41 0.74 -9.85
N LEU A 3 -14.52 -0.35 -10.63
CA LEU A 3 -15.79 -0.81 -11.21
C LEU A 3 -16.85 -1.12 -10.15
N ASP A 4 -16.44 -1.81 -9.09
CA ASP A 4 -17.33 -2.13 -7.96
C ASP A 4 -17.81 -0.84 -7.27
N CYS A 5 -16.92 0.14 -7.14
CA CYS A 5 -17.27 1.43 -6.53
C CYS A 5 -18.33 2.19 -7.34
N GLY A 6 -18.24 2.15 -8.68
CA GLY A 6 -19.29 2.69 -9.55
C GLY A 6 -20.63 1.98 -9.37
N LEU A 7 -20.63 0.64 -9.34
CA LEU A 7 -21.83 -0.18 -9.12
C LEU A 7 -22.52 0.16 -7.79
N TYR A 8 -21.75 0.29 -6.70
CA TYR A 8 -22.31 0.62 -5.40
C TYR A 8 -22.92 2.03 -5.36
N LEU A 9 -22.21 3.01 -5.94
CA LEU A 9 -22.64 4.42 -5.93
C LEU A 9 -23.84 4.70 -6.84
N GLU A 10 -23.90 4.07 -8.00
CA GLU A 10 -24.91 4.37 -9.03
C GLU A 10 -26.15 3.47 -8.97
N VAL A 11 -26.01 2.23 -8.49
CA VAL A 11 -27.09 1.23 -8.53
C VAL A 11 -27.51 0.79 -7.13
N PHE A 12 -26.58 0.22 -6.36
CA PHE A 12 -26.93 -0.44 -5.11
C PHE A 12 -27.44 0.54 -4.03
N PHE A 13 -26.73 1.65 -3.77
CA PHE A 13 -27.14 2.60 -2.74
C PHE A 13 -28.45 3.34 -3.07
N PRO A 14 -28.68 3.80 -4.32
CA PRO A 14 -29.97 4.36 -4.72
C PRO A 14 -31.13 3.37 -4.56
N GLU A 15 -30.96 2.09 -4.94
CA GLU A 15 -31.99 1.06 -4.76
C GLU A 15 -32.38 0.84 -3.29
N HIS A 16 -31.44 1.08 -2.36
CA HIS A 16 -31.64 0.88 -0.93
C HIS A 16 -31.96 2.18 -0.17
N ASN A 17 -32.25 3.29 -0.87
CA ASN A 17 -32.48 4.62 -0.27
C ASN A 17 -31.33 5.07 0.65
N VAL A 18 -30.09 4.73 0.31
CA VAL A 18 -28.89 5.12 1.07
C VAL A 18 -28.25 6.35 0.43
N ARG A 19 -28.01 7.38 1.24
CA ARG A 19 -27.26 8.58 0.84
C ARG A 19 -25.77 8.37 1.10
N TYR A 20 -24.95 8.55 0.06
CA TYR A 20 -23.50 8.50 0.17
C TYR A 20 -22.95 9.91 0.27
N ILE A 21 -22.10 10.15 1.28
CA ILE A 21 -21.45 11.43 1.55
C ILE A 21 -19.96 11.19 1.72
N ALA A 22 -19.16 11.73 0.80
CA ALA A 22 -17.71 11.77 0.93
C ALA A 22 -17.27 13.19 1.26
N VAL A 23 -17.00 13.43 2.55
CA VAL A 23 -16.68 14.78 3.07
C VAL A 23 -15.40 15.34 2.45
N ASN A 24 -14.37 14.51 2.27
CA ASN A 24 -13.11 14.92 1.67
C ASN A 24 -13.25 15.23 0.17
N ASP A 25 -14.16 14.53 -0.49
CA ASP A 25 -14.34 14.66 -1.94
C ASP A 25 -15.41 15.69 -2.33
N GLY A 26 -16.18 16.18 -1.36
CA GLY A 26 -17.32 17.06 -1.60
C GLY A 26 -18.47 16.38 -2.34
N VAL A 27 -18.53 15.04 -2.31
CA VAL A 27 -19.55 14.25 -3.01
C VAL A 27 -20.71 13.99 -2.06
N ASP A 28 -21.92 14.26 -2.55
CA ASP A 28 -23.17 13.99 -1.86
C ASP A 28 -24.19 13.53 -2.90
N THR A 29 -24.71 12.30 -2.76
CA THR A 29 -25.67 11.75 -3.74
C THR A 29 -27.00 12.50 -3.77
N LEU A 30 -27.30 13.34 -2.78
CA LEU A 30 -28.43 14.28 -2.81
C LEU A 30 -28.19 15.45 -3.77
N ASN A 31 -26.94 15.87 -3.94
CA ASN A 31 -26.51 16.98 -4.79
C ASN A 31 -25.78 16.45 -6.03
N LYS A 32 -26.56 16.09 -7.06
CA LYS A 32 -26.07 15.49 -8.32
C LYS A 32 -24.94 16.25 -9.03
N SER A 33 -24.72 17.52 -8.71
CA SER A 33 -23.68 18.39 -9.29
C SER A 33 -22.24 17.94 -8.99
N ALA A 34 -22.00 17.27 -7.86
CA ALA A 34 -20.66 16.84 -7.44
C ALA A 34 -20.27 15.44 -7.96
N MET A 35 -21.22 14.71 -8.54
CA MET A 35 -21.06 13.30 -8.89
C MET A 35 -20.17 13.07 -10.14
N ASP A 36 -20.01 14.05 -11.02
CA ASP A 36 -19.42 13.87 -12.37
C ASP A 36 -17.91 13.51 -12.36
N ILE A 37 -17.18 13.89 -11.30
CA ILE A 37 -15.72 13.66 -11.22
C ILE A 37 -15.36 12.49 -10.29
N THR A 38 -16.29 12.04 -9.44
CA THR A 38 -16.12 10.88 -8.54
C THR A 38 -15.52 9.65 -9.23
N PRO A 39 -15.98 9.30 -10.45
CA PRO A 39 -15.49 8.11 -11.10
C PRO A 39 -14.01 8.26 -11.51
N PHE A 40 -13.61 9.43 -12.01
CA PHE A 40 -12.20 9.73 -12.31
C PHE A 40 -11.31 9.74 -11.06
N ARG A 41 -11.79 10.27 -9.93
CA ARG A 41 -11.02 10.26 -8.67
C ARG A 41 -10.72 8.85 -8.18
N ASN A 42 -11.68 7.95 -8.29
CA ASN A 42 -11.48 6.56 -7.90
C ASN A 42 -10.42 5.87 -8.76
N ILE A 43 -10.41 6.12 -10.07
CA ILE A 43 -9.35 5.64 -10.98
C ILE A 43 -7.99 6.19 -10.55
N LEU A 44 -7.90 7.50 -10.32
CA LEU A 44 -6.64 8.16 -9.92
C LEU A 44 -6.10 7.61 -8.61
N ASN A 45 -6.98 7.36 -7.62
CA ASN A 45 -6.60 6.78 -6.34
C ASN A 45 -6.07 5.34 -6.49
N GLU A 46 -6.69 4.55 -7.36
CA GLU A 46 -6.23 3.19 -7.67
C GLU A 46 -4.87 3.22 -8.39
N MET A 47 -4.70 4.09 -9.38
CA MET A 47 -3.44 4.28 -10.09
C MET A 47 -2.31 4.76 -9.17
N TYR A 48 -2.60 5.70 -8.27
CA TYR A 48 -1.63 6.22 -7.30
C TYR A 48 -1.14 5.12 -6.37
N SER A 49 -2.06 4.32 -5.84
CA SER A 49 -1.73 3.19 -4.96
C SER A 49 -0.88 2.12 -5.69
N ALA A 50 -1.18 1.88 -6.97
CA ALA A 50 -0.42 0.96 -7.82
C ALA A 50 1.01 1.48 -8.09
N ASP A 51 1.17 2.75 -8.43
CA ASP A 51 2.48 3.36 -8.69
C ASP A 51 3.37 3.34 -7.43
N VAL A 52 2.82 3.69 -6.27
CA VAL A 52 3.51 3.58 -4.98
C VAL A 52 3.98 2.15 -4.72
N SER A 53 3.13 1.17 -5.01
CA SER A 53 3.49 -0.25 -4.87
C SER A 53 4.65 -0.66 -5.79
N VAL A 54 4.68 -0.16 -7.03
CA VAL A 54 5.79 -0.40 -7.97
C VAL A 54 7.09 0.22 -7.45
N LYS A 55 7.04 1.47 -6.97
CA LYS A 55 8.19 2.18 -6.40
C LYS A 55 8.75 1.51 -5.15
N ILE A 56 7.89 1.02 -4.26
CA ILE A 56 8.32 0.29 -3.07
C ILE A 56 8.99 -1.03 -3.46
N LYS A 57 8.39 -1.79 -4.39
CA LYS A 57 8.97 -3.06 -4.89
C LYS A 57 10.33 -2.83 -5.55
N SER A 58 10.50 -1.76 -6.32
CA SER A 58 11.79 -1.45 -6.95
C SER A 58 12.85 -1.07 -5.91
N ALA A 59 12.48 -0.29 -4.90
CA ALA A 59 13.38 0.04 -3.78
C ALA A 59 13.83 -1.21 -3.01
N TYR A 60 12.91 -2.15 -2.72
CA TYR A 60 13.26 -3.44 -2.11
C TYR A 60 14.20 -4.26 -3.00
N ARG A 61 13.90 -4.35 -4.30
CA ARG A 61 14.75 -5.09 -5.26
C ARG A 61 16.17 -4.53 -5.32
N ALA A 62 16.32 -3.20 -5.31
CA ALA A 62 17.63 -2.56 -5.26
C ALA A 62 18.41 -2.93 -3.98
N ARG A 63 17.74 -2.97 -2.82
CA ARG A 63 18.36 -3.38 -1.55
C ARG A 63 18.75 -4.87 -1.56
N PHE A 64 17.93 -5.74 -2.16
CA PHE A 64 18.27 -7.16 -2.32
C PHE A 64 19.47 -7.37 -3.24
N GLN A 65 19.57 -6.63 -4.35
CA GLN A 65 20.73 -6.67 -5.24
C GLN A 65 22.03 -6.20 -4.57
N GLN A 66 21.92 -5.34 -3.56
CA GLN A 66 23.05 -4.90 -2.74
C GLN A 66 23.42 -5.90 -1.63
N GLY A 67 22.71 -7.03 -1.51
CA GLY A 67 22.94 -8.03 -0.45
C GLY A 67 22.55 -7.55 0.95
N LYS A 68 21.74 -6.49 1.05
CA LYS A 68 21.34 -5.90 2.33
C LYS A 68 20.30 -6.75 3.03
N PHE A 69 20.55 -7.08 4.30
CA PHE A 69 19.57 -7.68 5.19
C PHE A 69 18.48 -6.68 5.55
N MET A 70 17.22 -7.12 5.46
CA MET A 70 16.05 -6.24 5.62
C MET A 70 15.15 -6.64 6.79
N GLY A 71 15.47 -7.74 7.48
CA GLY A 71 14.67 -8.24 8.60
C GLY A 71 14.90 -7.45 9.88
N THR A 72 13.88 -7.40 10.74
CA THR A 72 14.02 -6.79 12.08
C THR A 72 14.94 -7.61 12.98
N THR A 73 14.92 -8.94 12.84
CA THR A 73 15.69 -9.88 13.67
C THR A 73 16.61 -10.70 12.78
N ALA A 74 17.88 -10.86 13.16
CA ALA A 74 18.84 -11.69 12.45
C ALA A 74 18.45 -13.19 12.56
N PRO A 75 18.69 -14.00 11.51
CA PRO A 75 18.52 -15.45 11.58
C PRO A 75 19.51 -16.08 12.58
N TYR A 76 19.19 -17.29 13.07
CA TYR A 76 20.05 -18.03 13.99
C TYR A 76 21.47 -18.21 13.44
N GLY A 77 22.48 -18.05 14.29
CA GLY A 77 23.89 -18.08 13.91
C GLY A 77 24.44 -16.75 13.36
N TYR A 78 23.60 -15.70 13.28
CA TYR A 78 24.00 -14.36 12.85
C TYR A 78 23.55 -13.30 13.85
N VAL A 79 24.35 -12.25 13.98
CA VAL A 79 24.00 -11.01 14.69
C VAL A 79 24.01 -9.84 13.73
N LYS A 80 23.20 -8.81 14.01
CA LYS A 80 23.26 -7.56 13.24
C LYS A 80 24.57 -6.84 13.53
N ASP A 81 25.19 -6.31 12.50
CA ASP A 81 26.34 -5.44 12.67
C ASP A 81 25.92 -4.17 13.44
N PRO A 82 26.59 -3.82 14.56
CA PRO A 82 26.33 -2.59 15.30
C PRO A 82 26.51 -1.30 14.46
N ALA A 83 27.35 -1.35 13.43
CA ALA A 83 27.64 -0.21 12.54
C ALA A 83 26.68 -0.14 11.34
N ASP A 84 26.25 -1.28 10.78
CA ASP A 84 25.24 -1.33 9.71
C ASP A 84 24.18 -2.41 9.99
N HIS A 85 22.97 -1.97 10.34
CA HIS A 85 21.86 -2.88 10.65
C HIS A 85 21.41 -3.74 9.45
N ASN A 86 21.87 -3.42 8.24
CA ASN A 86 21.63 -4.18 7.03
C ASN A 86 22.73 -5.19 6.71
N HIS A 87 23.78 -5.27 7.54
CA HIS A 87 24.83 -6.26 7.44
C HIS A 87 24.70 -7.27 8.60
N LEU A 88 24.96 -8.54 8.29
CA LEU A 88 24.93 -9.63 9.26
C LEU A 88 26.35 -10.14 9.49
N LEU A 89 26.73 -10.20 10.77
CA LEU A 89 27.96 -10.82 11.23
C LEU A 89 27.65 -12.24 11.72
N ILE A 90 28.63 -13.15 11.60
CA ILE A 90 28.53 -14.51 12.14
C ILE A 90 28.63 -14.41 13.66
N ASP A 91 27.74 -15.11 14.39
CA ASP A 91 27.82 -15.18 15.85
C ASP A 91 28.78 -16.29 16.28
N ASP A 92 30.01 -15.93 16.66
CA ASP A 92 31.02 -16.88 17.12
C ASP A 92 30.60 -17.71 18.33
N LYS A 93 29.62 -17.25 19.14
CA LYS A 93 29.12 -18.01 20.30
C LYS A 93 28.24 -19.19 19.90
N VAL A 94 27.71 -19.17 18.68
CA VAL A 94 26.69 -20.10 18.19
C VAL A 94 27.15 -20.82 16.92
N ALA A 95 28.18 -20.31 16.24
CA ALA A 95 28.75 -20.85 15.01
C ALA A 95 29.48 -22.20 15.17
N HIS A 96 29.72 -22.67 16.40
CA HIS A 96 30.34 -23.98 16.67
C HIS A 96 29.27 -25.06 16.92
N VAL A 97 28.49 -25.38 15.88
CA VAL A 97 27.71 -26.62 15.77
C VAL A 97 27.88 -27.18 14.37
#